data_AF-A0A8I0Q337-F1
#
_entry.id   AF-A0A8I0Q337-F1
#
_cell.length_a   1.000
_cell.length_b   1.000
_cell.length_c   1.000
_cell.angle_alpha   90.00
_cell.angle_beta   90.00
_cell.angle_gamma   90.00
#
_symmetry.space_group_name_H-M   'P 1'
#
loop_
_entity.id
_entity.type
_entity.pdbx_description
1 polymer ?
#
loop_
_entity_poly.entity_id
_entity_poly.type
_entity_poly.pdbx_seq_one_letter_code
_entity_poly.pdbx_strand_id
1 'polypeptide(L)' 'MVTQISTHSHSYRGFVIVTLPGNVTRPLTQYQITLRNGADECHSFGNENSLQEAIKFIDNLFINKE' A
#
# COMPACT_ATOMS: atom_id res chain seq x y z
N MET A 1 5.02 -4.63 12.36
CA MET A 1 5.95 -3.50 12.19
C MET A 1 6.06 -3.18 10.72
N VAL A 2 6.06 -1.90 10.34
CA VAL A 2 6.27 -1.45 8.95
C VAL A 2 7.77 -1.38 8.69
N THR A 3 8.24 -1.92 7.57
CA THR A 3 9.65 -1.93 7.19
C THR A 3 9.83 -1.18 5.88
N GLN A 4 10.69 -0.17 5.83
CA GLN A 4 10.99 0.51 4.58
C GLN A 4 11.83 -0.40 3.68
N ILE A 5 11.41 -0.59 2.42
CA ILE A 5 12.14 -1.40 1.42
C ILE A 5 12.93 -0.48 0.48
N SER A 6 12.35 0.67 0.12
CA SER A 6 13.00 1.71 -0.69
C SER A 6 12.46 3.10 -0.37
N THR A 7 12.98 4.14 -1.03
CA THR A 7 12.52 5.54 -0.87
C THR A 7 11.00 5.69 -1.03
N HIS A 8 10.39 4.89 -1.90
CA HIS A 8 8.95 4.97 -2.21
C HIS A 8 8.22 3.66 -1.93
N SER A 9 8.77 2.77 -1.09
CA SER A 9 8.08 1.51 -0.79
C SER A 9 8.30 1.02 0.64
N HIS A 10 7.24 0.44 1.20
CA HIS A 10 7.21 -0.10 2.55
C HIS A 10 6.64 -1.53 2.51
N SER A 11 7.16 -2.42 3.34
CA SER A 11 6.57 -3.74 3.59
C SER A 11 5.76 -3.71 4.88
N TYR A 12 4.57 -4.30 4.84
CA TYR A 12 3.74 -4.47 6.02
C TYR A 12 2.88 -5.74 5.90
N ARG A 13 3.02 -6.69 6.85
CA ARG A 13 2.21 -7.93 6.93
C ARG A 13 2.09 -8.74 5.63
N GLY A 14 3.17 -8.83 4.84
CA GLY A 14 3.15 -9.55 3.55
C GLY A 14 2.65 -8.72 2.37
N PHE A 15 2.27 -7.46 2.60
CA PHE A 15 1.98 -6.47 1.57
C PHE A 15 3.17 -5.56 1.31
N VAL A 16 3.17 -4.94 0.13
CA VAL A 16 4.03 -3.84 -0.26
C VAL A 16 3.15 -2.61 -0.52
N ILE A 17 3.48 -1.52 0.17
CA ILE A 17 2.83 -0.22 0.04
C ILE A 17 3.77 0.67 -0.78
N VAL A 18 3.37 1.01 -2.00
CA VAL A 18 4.13 1.85 -2.92
C VAL A 18 3.62 3.27 -2.85
N THR A 19 4.50 4.22 -2.57
CA THR A 19 4.20 5.66 -2.62
C THR A 19 4.24 6.11 -4.08
N LEU A 20 3.09 6.60 -4.56
CA LEU A 20 2.94 7.26 -5.85
C LEU A 20 2.96 8.77 -5.61
N PRO A 21 4.10 9.45 -5.84
CA PRO A 21 4.17 10.89 -5.65
C PRO A 21 3.19 11.60 -6.58
N GLY A 22 2.56 12.66 -6.06
CA GLY A 22 1.72 13.51 -6.88
C GLY A 22 2.51 14.12 -8.05
N ASN A 23 1.84 14.27 -9.18
CA ASN A 23 2.36 14.94 -10.38
C ASN A 23 1.35 15.96 -10.91
N VAL A 24 1.70 16.64 -12.00
CA VAL A 24 0.88 17.71 -12.59
C VAL A 24 -0.55 17.24 -12.96
N THR A 25 -0.73 15.96 -13.25
CA THR A 25 -2.03 15.34 -13.58
C THR A 25 -2.73 14.71 -12.37
N ARG A 26 -1.97 14.34 -11.34
CA ARG A 26 -2.45 13.74 -10.08
C ARG A 26 -1.88 14.52 -8.91
N PRO A 27 -2.56 15.58 -8.42
CA PRO A 27 -1.96 16.51 -7.48
C PRO A 27 -1.70 15.91 -6.09
N LEU A 28 -2.30 14.76 -5.78
CA LEU A 28 -2.18 14.10 -4.49
C LEU A 28 -1.21 12.93 -4.55
N THR A 29 -0.35 12.83 -3.53
CA THR A 29 0.41 11.62 -3.27
C THR A 29 -0.54 10.50 -2.87
N GLN A 30 -0.40 9.35 -3.52
CA GLN A 30 -1.22 8.18 -3.25
C GLN A 30 -0.34 7.02 -2.76
N TYR A 31 -0.95 6.09 -2.04
CA TYR A 31 -0.30 4.89 -1.53
C TYR A 31 -1.02 3.68 -2.09
N GLN A 32 -0.35 2.95 -2.98
CA GLN A 32 -0.86 1.76 -3.62
C GLN A 32 -0.47 0.52 -2.81
N ILE A 33 -1.43 -0.33 -2.49
CA ILE A 33 -1.22 -1.56 -1.72
C ILE A 33 -1.20 -2.75 -2.66
N THR A 34 -0.17 -3.58 -2.58
CA THR A 34 0.04 -4.77 -3.42
C THR A 34 0.47 -5.97 -2.59
N LEU A 35 0.15 -7.18 -3.02
CA LEU A 35 0.66 -8.40 -2.39
C LEU A 35 2.11 -8.64 -2.78
N ARG A 36 2.94 -9.11 -1.85
CA ARG A 36 4.37 -9.39 -2.10
C ARG A 36 4.60 -10.66 -2.95
N ASN A 37 3.54 -11.41 -3.25
CA ASN A 37 3.58 -12.80 -3.66
C ASN A 37 3.82 -12.98 -5.16
N GLY A 38 4.70 -12.19 -5.79
CA GLY A 38 5.38 -12.49 -7.07
C GLY A 38 4.54 -12.81 -8.32
N ALA A 39 3.22 -12.93 -8.24
CA ALA A 39 2.35 -13.03 -9.39
C ALA A 39 2.12 -11.61 -9.87
N ASP A 40 2.40 -11.39 -11.14
CA ASP A 40 2.12 -10.21 -11.98
C ASP A 40 0.62 -9.79 -11.99
N GLU A 41 -0.16 -10.24 -11.02
CA GLU A 41 -1.52 -9.82 -10.81
C GLU A 41 -1.48 -8.52 -10.02
N CYS A 42 -1.64 -7.44 -10.78
CA CYS A 42 -1.80 -6.06 -10.33
C CYS A 42 -3.09 -5.90 -9.48
N HIS A 43 -3.19 -6.63 -8.38
CA HIS A 43 -4.23 -6.46 -7.37
C HIS A 43 -3.88 -5.22 -6.55
N SER A 44 -4.12 -4.06 -7.16
CA SER A 44 -4.20 -2.81 -6.42
C SER A 44 -5.47 -2.86 -5.57
N PHE A 45 -5.31 -2.93 -4.25
CA PHE A 45 -6.44 -2.97 -3.32
C PHE A 45 -7.06 -1.59 -3.07
N GLY A 46 -6.45 -0.53 -3.59
CA GLY A 46 -6.88 0.85 -3.41
C GLY A 46 -5.71 1.83 -3.52
N ASN A 47 -6.05 3.11 -3.65
CA ASN A 47 -5.13 4.23 -3.53
C ASN A 47 -5.52 5.04 -2.30
N GLU A 48 -4.70 5.01 -1.27
CA GLU A 48 -4.93 5.79 -0.05
C GLU A 48 -4.18 7.12 -0.11
N ASN A 49 -4.71 8.15 0.54
CA ASN A 49 -4.06 9.48 0.53
C ASN A 49 -2.94 9.59 1.58
N SER A 50 -2.78 8.57 2.44
CA SER A 50 -1.75 8.52 3.46
C SER A 50 -1.25 7.09 3.73
N LEU A 51 0.01 6.97 4.18
CA LEU A 51 0.59 5.68 4.60
C LEU A 51 -0.21 5.07 5.76
N GLN A 52 -0.76 5.90 6.65
CA GLN A 52 -1.52 5.43 7.81
C GLN A 52 -2.87 4.82 7.40
N GLU A 53 -3.56 5.36 6.40
CA GLU A 53 -4.76 4.75 5.84
C GLU A 53 -4.46 3.43 5.15
N ALA A 54 -3.34 3.34 4.42
CA ALA A 54 -2.91 2.08 3.80
C ALA A 54 -2.64 0.99 4.85
N ILE A 55 -2.03 1.35 5.98
CA ILE A 55 -1.83 0.43 7.11
C ILE A 55 -3.17 0.02 7.72
N LYS A 56 -4.08 0.97 7.97
CA LYS A 56 -5.42 0.67 8.51
C LYS A 56 -6.21 -0.25 7.60
N PHE A 57 -6.14 -0.03 6.28
CA PHE A 57 -6.75 -0.91 5.30
C PHE A 57 -6.22 -2.34 5.44
N ILE A 58 -4.90 -2.51 5.49
CA ILE A 58 -4.28 -3.82 5.68
C ILE A 58 -4.72 -4.45 7.01
N ASP A 59 -4.73 -3.69 8.11
CA ASP A 59 -5.18 -4.18 9.41
C ASP A 59 -6.65 -4.67 9.37
N ASN A 60 -7.54 -3.93 8.69
CA ASN A 60 -8.95 -4.30 8.51
C ASN A 60 -9.15 -5.61 7.74
N LEU A 61 -8.24 -5.97 6.81
CA LEU A 61 -8.29 -7.26 6.11
C LEU A 61 -8.11 -8.46 7.05
N PHE A 62 -7.44 -8.27 8.19
CA PHE A 62 -7.25 -9.32 9.19
C PHE A 62 -8.30 -9.30 10.30
N ILE A 63 -9.06 -8.21 10.43
CA ILE A 63 -10.15 -8.09 11.41
C ILE A 63 -11.43 -8.78 10.90
N ASN A 64 -11.70 -8.74 9.60
CA ASN A 64 -12.89 -9.38 9.01
C ASN A 64 -12.73 -10.88 8.70
N LYS A 65 -11.79 -11.57 9.37
CA LYS A 65 -11.64 -13.03 9.30
C LYS A 65 -12.16 -13.64 10.62
N GLU A 66 -13.47 -13.61 10.81
CA GLU A 66 -14.20 -14.44 11.78
C GLU A 66 -15.35 -15.17 11.07
#